data_AF-A0A2P4Y4U1-F1
#
_entry.id   AF-A0A2P4Y4U1-F1
#
_cell.length_a   1.000
_cell.length_b   1.000
_cell.length_c   1.000
_cell.angle_alpha   90.00
_cell.angle_beta   90.00
_cell.angle_gamma   90.00
#
_symmetry.space_group_name_H-M   'P 1'
#
loop_
_entity.id
_entity.type
_entity.pdbx_description
1 polymer ?
#
loop_
_entity_poly.entity_id
_entity_poly.type
_entity_poly.pdbx_seq_one_letter_code
_entity_poly.pdbx_strand_id
1 'polypeptide(L)'
;MATEKAVEMADKDLFTSNSIGLLWKWVIHCGDKSVFDSVTDKFTKAEPSLLGPSIQYLSQYLCANGEDNDKIAMLGLSVCKRVKWLKDEIDVLNKPFTWEMSEAEFPDNGAIPAIQAFLRGPEVSMTTEKVKNFKGYQEAQNYAARIMRFEQDHCSFEMEGTTINAKTFVTITKTRKWFLAQQKQLVQHQTELRLLTDQYGDDLKVDGGDKKRICLDK
;
A
#
# COMPACT_ATOMS: atom_id res chain seq x y z
N MET A 1 -25.70 17.06 -2.39
CA MET A 1 -25.14 16.74 -3.74
C MET A 1 -23.95 15.78 -3.65
N ALA A 2 -23.45 15.23 -4.76
CA ALA A 2 -22.33 14.27 -4.79
C ALA A 2 -21.04 14.80 -4.12
N THR A 3 -20.82 16.12 -4.13
CA THR A 3 -19.69 16.77 -3.48
C THR A 3 -19.83 16.95 -1.98
N GLU A 4 -21.04 17.20 -1.46
CA GLU A 4 -21.28 17.14 0.00
C GLU A 4 -20.92 15.75 0.54
N LYS A 5 -21.35 14.69 -0.16
CA LYS A 5 -20.96 13.31 0.19
C LYS A 5 -19.46 13.09 0.11
N ALA A 6 -18.79 13.58 -0.93
CA ALA A 6 -17.34 13.45 -1.05
C ALA A 6 -16.58 14.17 0.09
N VAL A 7 -17.05 15.34 0.51
CA VAL A 7 -16.46 16.11 1.61
C VAL A 7 -16.66 15.40 2.96
N GLU A 8 -17.74 14.64 3.13
CA GLU A 8 -18.02 13.86 4.34
C GLU A 8 -17.36 12.46 4.36
N MET A 9 -16.99 11.90 3.21
CA MET A 9 -16.37 10.57 3.10
C MET A 9 -14.98 10.50 3.75
N ALA A 10 -14.56 9.32 4.22
CA ALA A 10 -13.16 9.14 4.65
C ALA A 10 -12.21 9.28 3.45
N ASP A 11 -11.03 9.87 3.66
CA ASP A 11 -10.03 10.12 2.60
C ASP A 11 -9.67 8.84 1.84
N LYS A 12 -9.48 7.75 2.58
CA LYS A 12 -9.19 6.43 2.00
C LYS A 12 -10.28 6.00 1.02
N ASP A 13 -11.54 6.09 1.43
CA ASP A 13 -12.68 5.67 0.61
C ASP A 13 -12.86 6.60 -0.60
N LEU A 14 -12.59 7.88 -0.44
CA LEU A 14 -12.72 8.88 -1.52
C LEU A 14 -11.63 8.70 -2.58
N PHE A 15 -10.36 8.75 -2.19
CA PHE A 15 -9.24 8.84 -3.12
C PHE A 15 -8.84 7.50 -3.75
N THR A 16 -9.26 6.38 -3.16
CA THR A 16 -9.11 5.04 -3.77
C THR A 16 -10.35 4.58 -4.53
N SER A 17 -11.43 5.38 -4.54
CA SER A 17 -12.65 5.06 -5.28
C SER A 17 -12.41 5.01 -6.79
N ASN A 18 -12.99 4.01 -7.44
CA ASN A 18 -13.03 3.94 -8.92
C ASN A 18 -13.75 5.15 -9.56
N SER A 19 -14.54 5.89 -8.78
CA SER A 19 -15.29 7.07 -9.25
C SER A 19 -14.55 8.39 -9.07
N ILE A 20 -13.33 8.40 -8.51
CA ILE A 20 -12.59 9.64 -8.23
C ILE A 20 -12.33 10.47 -9.48
N GLY A 21 -12.09 9.83 -10.63
CA GLY A 21 -11.94 10.52 -11.91
C GLY A 21 -13.21 11.25 -12.36
N LEU A 22 -14.39 10.67 -12.10
CA LEU A 22 -15.67 11.32 -12.41
C LEU A 22 -15.91 12.53 -11.49
N LEU A 23 -15.52 12.43 -10.23
CA LEU A 23 -15.59 13.55 -9.29
C LEU A 23 -14.71 14.69 -9.80
N TRP A 24 -13.43 14.44 -10.10
CA TRP A 24 -12.53 15.47 -10.62
C TRP A 24 -13.04 16.09 -11.92
N LYS A 25 -13.52 15.26 -12.84
CA LYS A 25 -14.12 15.75 -14.09
C LYS A 25 -15.28 16.71 -13.81
N TRP A 26 -16.21 16.34 -12.92
CA TRP A 26 -17.36 17.18 -12.60
C TRP A 26 -16.95 18.47 -11.88
N VAL A 27 -16.11 18.35 -10.84
CA VAL A 27 -15.63 19.47 -10.03
C VAL A 27 -14.92 20.51 -10.89
N ILE A 28 -14.13 20.10 -11.88
CA ILE A 28 -13.43 21.01 -12.78
C ILE A 28 -14.39 21.71 -13.77
N HIS A 29 -15.43 21.02 -14.25
CA HIS A 29 -16.39 21.59 -15.22
C HIS A 29 -17.51 22.43 -14.61
N CYS A 30 -17.88 22.17 -13.36
CA CYS A 30 -19.08 22.77 -12.79
C CYS A 30 -18.99 24.30 -12.60
N GLY A 31 -17.77 24.86 -12.66
CA GLY A 31 -17.52 26.29 -12.52
C GLY A 31 -17.75 26.85 -11.11
N ASP A 32 -18.23 26.02 -10.17
CA ASP A 32 -18.43 26.40 -8.78
C ASP A 32 -17.09 26.34 -8.02
N LYS A 33 -16.55 27.53 -7.74
CA LYS A 33 -15.28 27.69 -7.03
C LYS A 33 -15.33 27.09 -5.62
N SER A 34 -16.44 27.20 -4.89
CA SER A 34 -16.54 26.69 -3.51
C SER A 34 -16.42 25.18 -3.46
N VAL A 35 -17.01 24.52 -4.47
CA VAL A 35 -16.97 23.08 -4.64
C VAL A 35 -15.58 22.61 -5.03
N PHE A 36 -14.93 23.33 -5.97
CA PHE A 36 -13.55 23.05 -6.36
C PHE A 36 -12.58 23.19 -5.19
N ASP A 37 -12.68 24.28 -4.44
CA ASP A 37 -11.80 24.58 -3.30
C ASP A 37 -11.97 23.53 -2.19
N SER A 38 -13.20 23.07 -1.92
CA SER A 38 -13.48 22.06 -0.89
C SER A 38 -12.84 20.69 -1.19
N VAL A 39 -12.95 20.20 -2.42
CA VAL A 39 -12.35 18.92 -2.82
C VAL A 39 -10.83 19.03 -2.91
N THR A 40 -10.34 20.19 -3.35
CA THR A 40 -8.90 20.48 -3.44
C THR A 40 -8.25 20.59 -2.06
N ASP A 41 -8.91 21.22 -1.09
CA ASP A 41 -8.44 21.29 0.30
C ASP A 41 -8.25 19.88 0.88
N LYS A 42 -9.23 19.00 0.66
CA LYS A 42 -9.14 17.61 1.09
C LYS A 42 -8.02 16.84 0.40
N PHE A 43 -7.90 16.99 -0.93
CA PHE A 43 -6.84 16.35 -1.71
C PHE A 43 -5.43 16.79 -1.30
N THR A 44 -5.24 18.08 -1.01
CA THR A 44 -3.92 18.60 -0.61
C THR A 44 -3.54 18.21 0.82
N LYS A 45 -4.51 17.89 1.68
CA LYS A 45 -4.31 17.42 3.06
C LYS A 45 -4.22 15.90 3.20
N ALA A 46 -4.74 15.15 2.25
CA ALA A 46 -4.77 13.70 2.28
C ALA A 46 -3.37 13.07 2.27
N GLU A 47 -3.29 11.85 2.79
CA GLU A 47 -2.05 11.09 2.83
C GLU A 47 -1.49 10.86 1.41
N PRO A 48 -0.18 11.10 1.19
CA PRO A 48 0.44 10.90 -0.11
C PRO A 48 0.23 9.49 -0.69
N SER A 49 0.10 8.47 0.17
CA SER A 49 -0.17 7.07 -0.18
C SER A 49 -1.46 6.89 -1.01
N LEU A 50 -2.44 7.78 -0.84
CA LEU A 50 -3.77 7.72 -1.45
C LEU A 50 -3.90 8.51 -2.76
N LEU A 51 -2.94 9.39 -3.06
CA LEU A 51 -3.11 10.41 -4.12
C LEU A 51 -2.94 9.87 -5.54
N GLY A 52 -2.35 8.67 -5.71
CA GLY A 52 -1.97 8.10 -7.02
C GLY A 52 -3.09 8.17 -8.07
N PRO A 53 -4.29 7.61 -7.82
CA PRO A 53 -5.41 7.67 -8.76
C PRO A 53 -5.82 9.11 -9.13
N SER A 54 -5.90 10.01 -8.15
CA SER A 54 -6.28 11.40 -8.39
C SER A 54 -5.25 12.15 -9.24
N ILE A 55 -3.96 11.97 -8.95
CA ILE A 55 -2.85 12.55 -9.73
C ILE A 55 -2.91 12.08 -11.19
N GLN A 56 -3.13 10.78 -11.41
CA GLN A 56 -3.26 10.22 -12.75
C GLN A 56 -4.40 10.87 -13.54
N TYR A 57 -5.59 10.99 -12.95
CA TYR A 57 -6.75 11.59 -13.62
C TYR A 57 -6.56 13.09 -13.88
N LEU A 58 -6.09 13.83 -12.86
CA LEU A 58 -5.85 15.27 -12.98
C LEU A 58 -4.80 15.57 -14.05
N SER A 59 -3.73 14.78 -14.12
CA SER A 59 -2.68 14.92 -15.14
C SER A 59 -3.26 14.74 -16.55
N GLN A 60 -4.01 13.67 -16.79
CA GLN A 60 -4.62 13.43 -18.11
C GLN A 60 -5.59 14.55 -18.51
N TYR A 61 -6.40 15.01 -17.55
CA TYR A 61 -7.42 16.01 -17.82
C TYR A 61 -6.84 17.41 -18.06
N LEU A 62 -5.87 17.84 -17.25
CA LEU A 62 -5.26 19.16 -17.38
C LEU A 62 -4.33 19.28 -18.60
N CYS A 63 -3.70 18.18 -19.03
CA CYS A 63 -2.97 18.14 -20.30
C CYS A 63 -3.87 18.42 -21.52
N ALA A 64 -5.13 17.96 -21.49
CA ALA A 64 -6.05 18.10 -22.62
C ALA A 64 -6.69 19.48 -22.74
N ASN A 65 -6.82 20.23 -21.65
CA ASN A 65 -7.62 21.46 -21.57
C ASN A 65 -6.80 22.69 -21.13
N GLY A 66 -5.48 22.64 -21.36
CA GLY A 66 -4.48 23.43 -20.63
C GLY A 66 -4.66 24.94 -20.64
N GLU A 67 -5.36 25.50 -19.65
CA GLU A 67 -5.49 26.96 -19.45
C GLU A 67 -5.55 27.41 -17.97
N ASP A 68 -5.54 26.50 -16.99
CA ASP A 68 -5.72 26.86 -15.57
C ASP A 68 -4.44 26.69 -14.74
N ASN A 69 -3.73 27.80 -14.53
CA ASN A 69 -2.46 27.83 -13.80
C ASN A 69 -2.58 27.40 -12.33
N ASP A 70 -3.69 27.72 -11.66
CA ASP A 70 -3.88 27.39 -10.24
C ASP A 70 -4.09 25.87 -10.07
N LYS A 71 -4.86 25.26 -10.97
CA LYS A 71 -5.06 23.80 -11.00
C LYS A 71 -3.75 23.06 -11.28
N ILE A 72 -2.92 23.58 -12.18
CA ILE A 72 -1.62 23.00 -12.50
C ILE A 72 -0.64 23.14 -11.33
N ALA A 73 -0.61 24.29 -10.66
CA ALA A 73 0.22 24.50 -9.48
C ALA A 73 -0.16 23.55 -8.34
N MET A 74 -1.46 23.38 -8.09
CA MET A 74 -1.99 22.44 -7.10
C MET A 74 -1.58 20.99 -7.41
N LEU A 75 -1.74 20.56 -8.67
CA LEU A 75 -1.30 19.23 -9.11
C LEU A 75 0.21 19.05 -8.87
N GLY A 76 1.02 20.05 -9.23
CA GLY A 76 2.47 20.04 -9.02
C GLY A 76 2.85 19.81 -7.55
N LEU A 77 2.21 20.53 -6.61
CA LEU A 77 2.45 20.33 -5.18
C LEU A 77 2.09 18.92 -4.70
N SER A 78 0.97 18.37 -5.17
CA SER A 78 0.57 16.99 -4.85
C SER A 78 1.50 15.94 -5.45
N VAL A 79 2.00 16.18 -6.66
CA VAL A 79 3.03 15.34 -7.29
C VAL A 79 4.32 15.38 -6.48
N CYS A 80 4.78 16.54 -6.00
CA CYS A 80 5.96 16.64 -5.14
C CYS A 80 5.81 15.80 -3.86
N LYS A 81 4.66 15.88 -3.19
CA LYS A 81 4.37 15.07 -1.99
C LYS A 81 4.38 13.57 -2.30
N ARG A 82 3.74 13.17 -3.41
CA ARG A 82 3.68 11.77 -3.85
C ARG A 82 5.05 11.23 -4.22
N VAL A 83 5.86 11.99 -4.94
CA VAL A 83 7.23 11.60 -5.33
C VAL A 83 8.11 11.40 -4.11
N LYS A 84 8.03 12.30 -3.11
CA LYS A 84 8.76 12.13 -1.85
C LYS A 84 8.36 10.83 -1.16
N TRP A 85 7.04 10.63 -0.96
CA TRP A 85 6.52 9.41 -0.34
C TRP A 85 6.93 8.14 -1.10
N LEU A 86 6.86 8.14 -2.44
CA LEU A 86 7.28 7.00 -3.26
C LEU A 86 8.76 6.65 -3.06
N LYS A 87 9.65 7.63 -2.95
CA LYS A 87 11.07 7.39 -2.68
C LYS A 87 11.26 6.74 -1.31
N ASP A 88 10.65 7.31 -0.28
CA ASP A 88 10.72 6.80 1.08
C ASP A 88 10.19 5.34 1.15
N GLU A 89 9.05 5.07 0.50
CA GLU A 89 8.44 3.74 0.45
C GLU A 89 9.30 2.73 -0.34
N ILE A 90 9.86 3.14 -1.47
CA ILE A 90 10.78 2.30 -2.27
C ILE A 90 12.00 1.94 -1.44
N ASP A 91 12.59 2.87 -0.69
CA ASP A 91 13.76 2.60 0.15
C ASP A 91 13.46 1.59 1.27
N VAL A 92 12.24 1.63 1.83
CA VAL A 92 11.78 0.64 2.81
C VAL A 92 11.62 -0.75 2.18
N LEU A 93 11.01 -0.82 1.00
CA LEU A 93 10.69 -2.07 0.29
C LEU A 93 11.88 -2.69 -0.45
N ASN A 94 12.86 -1.89 -0.86
CA ASN A 94 14.03 -2.31 -1.63
C ASN A 94 15.10 -2.95 -0.74
N LYS A 95 14.67 -3.90 0.08
CA LYS A 95 15.54 -4.71 0.93
C LYS A 95 15.64 -6.12 0.35
N PRO A 96 16.82 -6.77 0.46
CA PRO A 96 16.95 -8.16 0.07
C PRO A 96 16.05 -9.05 0.93
N PHE A 97 15.67 -10.20 0.38
CA PHE A 97 14.85 -11.17 1.09
C PHE A 97 15.53 -11.66 2.38
N THR A 98 14.77 -11.65 3.47
CA THR A 98 15.12 -12.27 4.75
C THR A 98 14.01 -13.24 5.18
N TRP A 99 14.39 -14.27 5.95
CA TRP A 99 13.42 -15.12 6.64
C TRP A 99 12.85 -14.47 7.91
N GLU A 100 13.46 -13.37 8.36
CA GLU A 100 12.97 -12.55 9.46
C GLU A 100 11.74 -11.74 9.02
N MET A 101 10.63 -11.91 9.73
CA MET A 101 9.40 -11.14 9.58
C MET A 101 9.23 -10.27 10.83
N SER A 102 9.98 -9.18 10.94
CA SER A 102 10.15 -8.42 12.20
C SER A 102 8.84 -7.88 12.79
N GLU A 103 7.86 -7.59 11.92
CA GLU A 103 6.54 -7.08 12.28
C GLU A 103 5.48 -8.19 12.41
N ALA A 104 5.87 -9.46 12.26
CA ALA A 104 4.91 -10.56 12.34
C ALA A 104 4.14 -10.59 13.66
N GLU A 105 2.82 -10.71 13.55
CA GLU A 105 1.91 -10.94 14.66
C GLU A 105 1.23 -12.30 14.49
N PHE A 106 1.18 -13.08 15.58
CA PHE A 106 0.55 -14.39 15.54
C PHE A 106 -0.91 -14.32 16.07
N PRO A 107 -1.91 -14.77 15.30
CA PRO A 107 -3.33 -14.45 15.53
C PRO A 107 -4.01 -15.22 16.67
N ASP A 108 -3.31 -16.10 17.39
CA ASP A 108 -3.91 -16.89 18.48
C ASP A 108 -3.96 -16.05 19.75
N ASN A 109 -5.13 -15.72 20.28
CA ASN A 109 -5.27 -14.92 21.52
C ASN A 109 -4.75 -15.64 22.79
N GLY A 110 -4.41 -16.93 22.67
CA GLY A 110 -3.58 -17.69 23.64
C GLY A 110 -2.17 -17.94 23.11
N ALA A 111 -1.63 -16.98 22.34
CA ALA A 111 -0.43 -17.09 21.54
C ALA A 111 0.69 -17.72 22.35
N ILE A 112 1.33 -18.69 21.72
CA ILE A 112 2.61 -19.17 22.18
C ILE A 112 3.63 -18.11 21.74
N PRO A 113 4.23 -17.34 22.68
CA PRO A 113 5.15 -16.26 22.32
C PRO A 113 6.33 -16.78 21.49
N ALA A 114 6.69 -18.06 21.66
CA ALA A 114 7.74 -18.71 20.88
C ALA A 114 7.42 -18.82 19.38
N ILE A 115 6.15 -18.93 18.96
CA ILE A 115 5.80 -18.95 17.53
C ILE A 115 6.02 -17.58 16.92
N GLN A 116 5.57 -16.51 17.60
CA GLN A 116 5.81 -15.15 17.12
C GLN A 116 7.31 -14.81 17.13
N ALA A 117 8.04 -15.21 18.17
CA ALA A 117 9.50 -15.05 18.22
C ALA A 117 10.19 -15.79 17.07
N PHE A 118 9.76 -17.02 16.75
CA PHE A 118 10.23 -17.75 15.56
C PHE A 118 9.92 -16.99 14.27
N LEU A 119 8.70 -16.46 14.09
CA LEU A 119 8.33 -15.72 12.90
C LEU A 119 9.25 -14.50 12.69
N ARG A 120 9.59 -13.81 13.78
CA ARG A 120 10.50 -12.67 13.78
C ARG A 120 11.99 -13.04 13.66
N GLY A 121 12.35 -14.29 13.95
CA GLY A 121 13.72 -14.82 13.84
C GLY A 121 14.12 -15.24 12.43
N PRO A 122 15.37 -15.68 12.20
CA PRO A 122 15.88 -16.07 10.89
C PRO A 122 15.52 -17.52 10.48
N GLU A 123 15.00 -18.33 11.39
CA GLU A 123 14.76 -19.75 11.14
C GLU A 123 13.62 -19.95 10.14
N VAL A 124 13.77 -20.92 9.24
CA VAL A 124 12.80 -21.18 8.17
C VAL A 124 11.61 -22.01 8.65
N SER A 125 11.84 -22.89 9.62
CA SER A 125 10.85 -23.83 10.12
C SER A 125 10.99 -24.05 11.63
N MET A 126 9.87 -24.28 12.31
CA MET A 126 9.83 -24.73 13.70
C MET A 126 8.78 -25.82 13.90
N THR A 127 8.93 -26.59 14.97
CA THR A 127 7.92 -27.55 15.45
C THR A 127 7.33 -27.09 16.76
N THR A 128 6.07 -27.37 17.00
CA THR A 128 5.42 -27.01 18.27
C THR A 128 5.72 -27.95 19.43
N GLU A 129 6.54 -29.00 19.27
CA GLU A 129 6.77 -30.04 20.29
C GLU A 129 7.12 -29.51 21.69
N LYS A 130 7.88 -28.42 21.77
CA LYS A 130 8.34 -27.83 23.04
C LYS A 130 7.41 -26.74 23.59
N VAL A 131 6.35 -26.42 22.86
CA VAL A 131 5.54 -25.22 23.10
C VAL A 131 4.04 -25.50 23.14
N LYS A 132 3.58 -26.62 22.55
CA LYS A 132 2.20 -27.08 22.60
C LYS A 132 2.13 -28.59 22.51
N ASN A 133 1.35 -29.18 23.42
CA ASN A 133 1.00 -30.59 23.36
C ASN A 133 -0.34 -30.77 22.64
N PHE A 134 -0.41 -31.78 21.77
CA PHE A 134 -1.64 -32.19 21.09
C PHE A 134 -1.98 -33.62 21.49
N LYS A 135 -3.26 -33.91 21.74
CA LYS A 135 -3.77 -35.23 22.13
C LYS A 135 -3.73 -36.23 20.97
N GLY A 136 -3.69 -35.75 19.73
CA GLY A 136 -3.58 -36.59 18.55
C GLY A 136 -3.54 -35.78 17.26
N TYR A 137 -3.22 -36.46 16.16
CA TYR A 137 -3.03 -35.88 14.84
C TYR A 137 -4.16 -34.94 14.43
N GLN A 138 -5.42 -35.34 14.63
CA GLN A 138 -6.59 -34.54 14.30
C GLN A 138 -6.62 -33.19 15.02
N GLU A 139 -6.18 -33.13 16.28
CA GLU A 139 -6.14 -31.87 17.04
C GLU A 139 -5.05 -30.93 16.50
N ALA A 140 -3.88 -31.47 16.17
CA ALA A 140 -2.80 -30.71 15.55
C ALA A 140 -3.21 -30.17 14.17
N GLN A 141 -3.86 -31.00 13.35
CA GLN A 141 -4.34 -30.57 12.04
C GLN A 141 -5.47 -29.54 12.14
N ASN A 142 -6.39 -29.70 13.08
CA ASN A 142 -7.44 -28.70 13.35
C ASN A 142 -6.84 -27.38 13.82
N TYR A 143 -5.78 -27.42 14.64
CA TYR A 143 -5.07 -26.22 15.07
C TYR A 143 -4.42 -25.50 13.89
N ALA A 144 -3.66 -26.21 13.05
CA ALA A 144 -3.06 -25.67 11.84
C ALA A 144 -4.13 -25.04 10.93
N ALA A 145 -5.19 -25.80 10.61
CA ALA A 145 -6.27 -25.32 9.75
C ALA A 145 -7.01 -24.10 10.33
N ARG A 146 -7.15 -24.00 11.65
CA ARG A 146 -7.75 -22.84 12.32
C ARG A 146 -6.87 -21.61 12.16
N ILE A 147 -5.56 -21.71 12.41
CA ILE A 147 -4.63 -20.59 12.28
C ILE A 147 -4.55 -20.12 10.83
N MET A 148 -4.49 -21.05 9.88
CA MET A 148 -4.42 -20.73 8.45
C MET A 148 -5.67 -20.03 7.88
N ARG A 149 -6.76 -19.90 8.66
CA ARG A 149 -7.96 -19.12 8.29
C ARG A 149 -7.84 -17.64 8.64
N PHE A 150 -6.93 -17.28 9.55
CA PHE A 150 -6.70 -15.87 9.88
C PHE A 150 -5.87 -15.20 8.80
N GLU A 151 -6.12 -13.92 8.61
CA GLU A 151 -5.28 -13.08 7.77
C GLU A 151 -3.86 -13.03 8.36
N GLN A 152 -2.87 -13.21 7.49
CA GLN A 152 -1.46 -13.16 7.87
C GLN A 152 -0.94 -11.78 7.51
N ASP A 153 -0.94 -10.88 8.48
CA ASP A 153 -0.45 -9.53 8.29
C ASP A 153 1.06 -9.46 8.60
N HIS A 154 1.80 -8.72 7.77
CA HIS A 154 3.27 -8.58 7.87
C HIS A 154 4.07 -9.90 7.92
N CYS A 155 3.47 -11.04 7.55
CA CYS A 155 4.11 -12.35 7.60
C CYS A 155 3.55 -13.32 6.55
N SER A 156 4.26 -14.42 6.32
CA SER A 156 3.69 -15.54 5.60
C SER A 156 4.27 -16.88 6.01
N PHE A 157 3.41 -17.82 6.38
CA PHE A 157 3.79 -19.16 6.78
C PHE A 157 2.70 -20.18 6.42
N GLU A 158 3.08 -21.44 6.43
CA GLU A 158 2.21 -22.60 6.32
C GLU A 158 2.32 -23.42 7.61
N MET A 159 1.23 -24.12 7.95
CA MET A 159 1.17 -25.00 9.12
C MET A 159 0.63 -26.35 8.72
N GLU A 160 1.25 -27.41 9.22
CA GLU A 160 0.80 -28.79 9.00
C GLU A 160 0.90 -29.61 10.29
N GLY A 161 -0.15 -30.36 10.60
CA GLY A 161 -0.11 -31.33 11.70
C GLY A 161 0.71 -32.54 11.29
N THR A 162 1.58 -33.03 12.17
CA THR A 162 2.45 -34.17 11.88
C THR A 162 2.52 -35.08 13.11
N THR A 163 2.59 -36.40 12.88
CA THR A 163 2.87 -37.38 13.92
C THR A 163 4.12 -38.18 13.55
N ILE A 164 5.17 -38.08 14.37
CA ILE A 164 6.42 -38.82 14.20
C ILE A 164 6.75 -39.49 15.52
N ASN A 165 7.10 -40.78 15.51
CA ASN A 165 7.50 -41.54 16.70
C ASN A 165 6.52 -41.40 17.89
N ALA A 166 5.21 -41.52 17.61
CA ALA A 166 4.12 -41.34 18.58
C ALA A 166 4.00 -39.93 19.21
N LYS A 167 4.78 -38.94 18.77
CA LYS A 167 4.62 -37.53 19.13
C LYS A 167 3.82 -36.81 18.05
N THR A 168 2.83 -36.04 18.47
CA THR A 168 2.05 -35.20 17.57
C THR A 168 2.36 -33.73 17.81
N PHE A 169 2.66 -33.01 16.73
CA PHE A 169 2.98 -31.59 16.75
C PHE A 169 2.51 -30.92 15.45
N VAL A 170 2.65 -29.61 15.37
CA VAL A 170 2.47 -28.84 14.15
C VAL A 170 3.84 -28.33 13.70
N THR A 171 4.12 -28.50 12.42
CA THR A 171 5.26 -27.90 11.73
C THR A 171 4.81 -26.57 11.17
N ILE A 172 5.61 -25.52 11.39
CA ILE A 172 5.36 -24.18 10.91
C ILE A 172 6.52 -23.80 10.01
N THR A 173 6.23 -23.52 8.74
CA THR A 173 7.23 -23.22 7.73
C THR A 173 6.96 -21.84 7.15
N LYS A 174 7.94 -20.95 7.21
CA LYS A 174 7.85 -19.63 6.58
C LYS A 174 7.80 -19.77 5.07
N THR A 175 7.08 -18.86 4.42
CA THR A 175 7.05 -18.77 2.97
C THR A 175 7.53 -17.41 2.50
N ARG A 176 7.80 -17.31 1.19
CA ARG A 176 8.16 -16.04 0.54
C ARG A 176 6.95 -15.24 0.06
N LYS A 177 5.72 -15.69 0.29
CA LYS A 177 4.52 -15.08 -0.34
C LYS A 177 4.38 -13.60 0.03
N TRP A 178 4.58 -13.25 1.30
CA TRP A 178 4.54 -11.85 1.74
C TRP A 178 5.62 -11.01 1.05
N PHE A 179 6.87 -11.46 1.06
CA PHE A 179 7.97 -10.76 0.35
C PHE A 179 7.68 -10.60 -1.15
N LEU A 180 7.16 -11.64 -1.82
CA LEU A 180 6.81 -11.55 -3.24
C LEU A 180 5.69 -10.53 -3.51
N ALA A 181 4.72 -10.41 -2.59
CA ALA A 181 3.69 -9.36 -2.66
C ALA A 181 4.31 -7.97 -2.52
N GLN A 182 5.25 -7.78 -1.57
CA GLN A 182 6.01 -6.54 -1.40
C GLN A 182 6.84 -6.20 -2.65
N GLN A 183 7.47 -7.19 -3.29
CA GLN A 183 8.22 -6.99 -4.54
C GLN A 183 7.31 -6.55 -5.71
N LYS A 184 6.07 -7.05 -5.77
CA LYS A 184 5.09 -6.58 -6.75
C LYS A 184 4.73 -5.12 -6.52
N GLN A 185 4.52 -4.71 -5.27
CA GLN A 185 4.27 -3.31 -4.91
C GLN A 185 5.48 -2.42 -5.22
N LEU A 186 6.69 -2.88 -4.92
CA LEU A 186 7.93 -2.18 -5.25
C LEU A 186 8.03 -1.84 -6.74
N VAL A 187 7.76 -2.81 -7.62
CA VAL A 187 7.78 -2.58 -9.08
C VAL A 187 6.72 -1.54 -9.51
N GLN A 188 5.54 -1.57 -8.89
CA GLN A 188 4.49 -0.58 -9.16
C GLN A 188 4.93 0.83 -8.74
N HIS A 189 5.48 0.99 -7.53
CA HIS A 189 5.99 2.27 -7.04
C HIS A 189 7.15 2.80 -7.86
N GLN A 190 8.10 1.93 -8.27
CA GLN A 190 9.20 2.32 -9.16
C GLN A 190 8.69 2.80 -10.53
N THR A 191 7.68 2.11 -11.07
CA THR A 191 7.05 2.50 -12.34
C THR A 191 6.35 3.85 -12.22
N GLU A 192 5.56 4.04 -11.15
CA GLU A 192 4.87 5.30 -10.88
C GLU A 192 5.87 6.45 -10.69
N LEU A 193 6.91 6.25 -9.87
CA LEU A 193 7.95 7.26 -9.63
C LEU A 193 8.63 7.68 -10.94
N ARG A 194 8.94 6.72 -11.81
CA ARG A 194 9.52 7.00 -13.13
C ARG A 194 8.57 7.84 -13.97
N LEU A 195 7.30 7.46 -14.07
CA LEU A 195 6.30 8.20 -14.84
C LEU A 195 6.15 9.65 -14.34
N LEU A 196 6.05 9.84 -13.03
CA LEU A 196 5.94 11.18 -12.44
C LEU A 196 7.21 12.01 -12.64
N THR A 197 8.38 11.38 -12.57
CA THR A 197 9.66 12.07 -12.81
C THR A 197 9.83 12.42 -14.29
N ASP A 198 9.41 11.56 -15.21
CA ASP A 198 9.46 11.84 -16.65
C ASP A 198 8.49 12.97 -17.04
N GLN A 199 7.32 13.04 -16.40
CA GLN A 199 6.30 14.07 -16.68
C GLN A 199 6.57 15.41 -16.00
N TYR A 200 7.08 15.40 -14.75
CA TYR A 200 7.20 16.60 -13.92
C TYR A 200 8.65 16.88 -13.48
N GLY A 201 9.66 16.18 -14.03
CA GLY A 201 11.07 16.31 -13.65
C GLY A 201 11.63 17.73 -13.78
N ASP A 202 11.11 18.49 -14.73
CA ASP A 202 11.02 19.95 -14.77
C ASP A 202 10.70 20.52 -13.38
N ASP A 203 9.42 20.52 -13.05
CA ASP A 203 8.82 21.18 -11.90
C ASP A 203 9.26 20.64 -10.54
N LEU A 204 9.78 19.41 -10.47
CA LEU A 204 10.35 18.82 -9.26
C LEU A 204 11.72 19.42 -8.87
N LYS A 205 12.37 20.16 -9.77
CA LYS A 205 13.67 20.83 -9.54
C LYS A 205 13.55 22.31 -9.13
N VAL A 206 12.35 22.85 -8.87
CA VAL A 206 12.19 24.30 -8.60
C VAL A 206 12.77 24.67 -7.23
N ASP A 207 14.07 24.97 -7.23
CA ASP A 207 14.62 26.12 -6.53
C ASP A 207 15.02 27.12 -7.63
N GLY A 208 14.22 28.18 -7.82
CA GLY A 208 14.50 29.34 -8.67
C GLY A 208 14.63 29.12 -10.19
N GLY A 209 13.58 29.45 -10.96
CA GLY A 209 13.72 29.77 -12.40
C GLY A 209 12.57 29.28 -13.28
N ASP A 210 11.96 30.22 -13.99
CA ASP A 210 10.77 30.08 -14.86
C ASP A 210 10.80 28.85 -15.78
N LYS A 211 9.67 28.13 -15.87
CA LYS A 211 9.53 26.91 -16.70
C LYS A 211 8.50 27.05 -17.80
N LYS A 212 8.95 26.78 -19.04
CA LYS A 212 8.12 26.43 -20.20
C LYS A 212 7.56 25.02 -20.02
N ARG A 213 6.24 24.86 -20.17
CA ARG A 213 5.55 23.57 -20.21
C ARG A 213 5.75 22.91 -21.58
N ILE A 214 6.02 21.61 -21.58
CA ILE A 214 5.83 20.73 -22.74
C ILE A 214 4.72 19.76 -22.35
N CYS A 215 3.53 19.93 -22.93
CA CYS A 215 2.57 18.83 -23.08
C CYS A 215 3.07 17.97 -24.25
N LEU A 216 3.30 16.68 -24.01
CA LEU A 216 3.60 15.75 -25.09
C LEU A 216 2.31 15.44 -25.85
N ASP A 217 2.29 15.84 -27.12
CA ASP A 217 1.29 15.45 -28.10
C ASP A 217 1.26 13.92 -28.29
N LYS A 218 0.04 13.37 -28.37
CA LYS A 218 -0.23 12.09 -29.03
C LYS A 218 -1.32 12.28 -30.07
#